data_AF-A0A2E7PTE1-F1
#
_entry.id   AF-A0A2E7PTE1-F1
#
_cell.length_a   1.000
_cell.length_b   1.000
_cell.length_c   1.000
_cell.angle_alpha   90.00
_cell.angle_beta   90.00
_cell.angle_gamma   90.00
#
_symmetry.space_group_name_H-M   'P 1'
#
loop_
_entity.id
_entity.type
_entity.pdbx_description
1 polymer ?
#
loop_
_entity_poly.entity_id
_entity_poly.type
_entity_poly.pdbx_seq_one_letter_code
_entity_poly.pdbx_strand_id
1 'polypeptide(L)'
;PLHPGNKSSNGEWELIRWYKDPSRGSVPGLDDGEKDGKFDPEWDLIKLSKNPDVSVRMRGVMEKCTYCVQRIQAAKIEQKAKVGDKVAGLEPEEKITALDVPDGTIIPACQQACPADGVSFGDISDPNSEVYRLKRQNRNYAVLGYLDTRPRTSYLAKLRNPNAAMPDYFDVPNTVTEYEDKNHANVFGRKKEKANGKEAKH
;
A
#
# COMPACT_ATOMS: atom_id res chain seq x y z
N PRO A 1 -32.07 -0.18 6.77
CA PRO A 1 -32.44 1.18 6.29
C PRO A 1 -32.94 2.16 7.38
N LEU A 2 -33.14 1.72 8.63
CA LEU A 2 -33.49 2.57 9.78
C LEU A 2 -32.59 2.25 10.98
N HIS A 3 -31.27 2.18 10.75
CA HIS A 3 -30.31 1.96 11.84
C HIS A 3 -30.14 3.27 12.64
N PRO A 4 -30.14 3.25 13.99
CA PRO A 4 -30.04 4.47 14.80
C PRO A 4 -28.77 5.28 14.55
N GLY A 5 -27.69 4.64 14.07
CA GLY A 5 -26.45 5.31 13.62
C GLY A 5 -26.53 5.98 12.24
N ASN A 6 -27.70 5.99 11.60
CA ASN A 6 -27.94 6.61 10.29
C ASN A 6 -28.82 7.88 10.41
N LYS A 7 -28.76 8.53 11.57
CA LYS A 7 -29.36 9.83 11.83
C LYS A 7 -28.28 10.89 11.73
N SER A 8 -28.59 11.98 11.06
CA SER A 8 -27.75 13.19 11.07
C SER A 8 -27.80 13.85 12.46
N SER A 9 -26.85 14.73 12.74
CA SER A 9 -26.77 15.62 13.93
C SER A 9 -28.10 16.32 14.24
N ASN A 10 -28.85 16.67 13.19
CA ASN A 10 -30.18 17.31 13.24
C ASN A 10 -31.36 16.34 13.43
N GLY A 11 -31.11 15.04 13.56
CA GLY A 11 -32.13 14.01 13.80
C GLY A 11 -32.93 13.55 12.59
N GLU A 12 -32.67 14.07 11.38
CA GLU A 12 -33.29 13.56 10.14
C GLU A 12 -32.69 12.22 9.71
N TRP A 13 -33.53 11.36 9.12
CA TRP A 13 -33.09 10.10 8.54
C TRP A 13 -32.38 10.34 7.20
N GLU A 14 -31.22 9.69 7.00
CA GLU A 14 -30.43 9.80 5.75
C GLU A 14 -31.22 9.47 4.48
N LEU A 15 -32.19 8.54 4.54
CA LEU A 15 -33.04 8.21 3.40
C LEU A 15 -33.97 9.36 3.00
N ILE A 16 -34.51 10.09 3.98
CA ILE A 16 -35.37 11.26 3.77
C ILE A 16 -34.51 12.44 3.26
N ARG A 17 -33.28 12.59 3.79
CA ARG A 17 -32.31 13.59 3.36
C ARG A 17 -31.91 13.40 1.88
N TRP A 18 -31.58 12.17 1.48
CA TRP A 18 -31.23 11.83 0.10
C TRP A 18 -32.39 12.09 -0.88
N TYR A 19 -33.64 11.85 -0.47
CA TYR A 19 -34.80 12.13 -1.32
C TYR A 19 -35.03 13.63 -1.55
N LYS A 20 -34.71 14.48 -0.56
CA LYS A 20 -34.79 15.94 -0.70
C LYS A 20 -33.68 16.51 -1.58
N ASP A 21 -32.48 15.92 -1.52
CA ASP A 21 -31.33 16.35 -2.33
C ASP A 21 -30.39 15.16 -2.64
N PRO A 22 -30.52 14.54 -3.83
CA PRO A 22 -29.68 13.39 -4.22
C PRO A 22 -28.22 13.75 -4.50
N SER A 23 -27.91 15.04 -4.64
CA SER A 23 -26.56 15.54 -4.94
C SER A 23 -25.74 15.78 -3.68
N ARG A 24 -26.39 15.89 -2.53
CA ARG A 24 -25.74 15.97 -1.22
C ARG A 24 -25.07 14.64 -0.86
N GLY A 25 -23.84 14.73 -0.37
CA GLY A 25 -23.07 13.56 0.06
C GLY A 25 -23.76 12.81 1.20
N SER A 26 -23.66 11.48 1.19
CA SER A 26 -24.21 10.57 2.21
C SER A 26 -23.42 10.57 3.53
N VAL A 27 -22.73 11.66 3.85
CA VAL A 27 -21.88 11.72 5.04
C VAL A 27 -22.63 12.51 6.11
N PRO A 28 -23.05 11.86 7.21
CA PRO A 28 -23.78 12.52 8.28
C PRO A 28 -23.05 13.79 8.74
N GLY A 29 -23.73 14.95 8.69
CA GLY A 29 -23.21 16.24 9.14
C GLY A 29 -22.46 17.10 8.11
N LEU A 30 -22.23 16.63 6.87
CA LEU A 30 -21.39 17.36 5.89
C LEU A 30 -22.05 18.61 5.31
N ASP A 31 -23.33 18.85 5.58
CA ASP A 31 -24.07 19.98 5.02
C ASP A 31 -25.41 20.13 5.75
N ASP A 32 -25.37 20.55 7.01
CA ASP A 32 -26.55 20.69 7.88
C ASP A 32 -27.36 21.95 7.56
N GLY A 33 -27.03 22.64 6.47
CA GLY A 33 -27.69 23.87 6.05
C GLY A 33 -27.38 25.08 6.94
N GLU A 34 -26.49 24.95 7.94
CA GLU A 34 -25.93 26.11 8.63
C GLU A 34 -24.77 26.70 7.83
N LYS A 35 -24.81 28.03 7.71
CA LYS A 35 -23.92 28.83 6.85
C LYS A 35 -22.45 28.64 7.21
N ASP A 36 -21.60 28.74 6.19
CA ASP A 36 -20.14 28.86 6.28
C ASP A 36 -19.73 29.76 7.47
N GLY A 37 -19.08 29.19 8.49
CA GLY A 37 -18.50 29.94 9.61
C GLY A 37 -18.96 29.56 11.03
N LYS A 38 -19.87 28.60 11.20
CA LYS A 38 -20.19 28.05 12.53
C LYS A 38 -19.35 26.80 12.78
N PHE A 39 -18.69 26.74 13.94
CA PHE A 39 -17.84 25.61 14.34
C PHE A 39 -18.71 24.37 14.55
N ASP A 40 -18.55 23.38 13.68
CA ASP A 40 -19.17 22.06 13.85
C ASP A 40 -18.17 21.15 14.57
N PRO A 41 -18.36 20.90 15.88
CA PRO A 41 -17.34 20.26 16.71
C PRO A 41 -16.96 18.87 16.18
N GLU A 42 -17.89 18.09 15.62
CA GLU A 42 -17.55 16.77 15.08
C GLU A 42 -16.72 16.86 13.79
N TRP A 43 -17.07 17.76 12.88
CA TRP A 43 -16.42 17.85 11.57
C TRP A 43 -15.07 18.55 11.61
N ASP A 44 -14.96 19.64 12.37
CA ASP A 44 -13.70 20.36 12.49
C ASP A 44 -12.65 19.53 13.23
N LEU A 45 -13.06 18.67 14.18
CA LEU A 45 -12.16 17.67 14.78
C LEU A 45 -11.69 16.63 13.76
N ILE A 46 -12.56 16.13 12.90
CA ILE A 46 -12.18 15.15 11.86
C ILE A 46 -11.24 15.78 10.83
N LYS A 47 -11.44 17.04 10.45
CA LYS A 47 -10.54 17.78 9.53
C LYS A 47 -9.12 17.85 10.07
N LEU A 48 -8.95 18.09 11.37
CA LEU A 48 -7.63 18.13 12.03
C LEU A 48 -6.92 16.77 12.02
N SER A 49 -7.65 15.65 11.96
CA SER A 49 -7.04 14.33 11.84
C SER A 49 -6.49 14.05 10.43
N LYS A 50 -6.90 14.80 9.41
CA LYS A 50 -6.46 14.56 8.02
C LYS A 50 -5.09 15.17 7.78
N ASN A 51 -4.26 14.48 7.02
CA ASN A 51 -2.97 15.00 6.61
C ASN A 51 -3.17 16.11 5.54
N PRO A 52 -2.65 17.33 5.75
CA PRO A 52 -2.77 18.42 4.78
C PRO A 52 -2.05 18.14 3.45
N ASP A 53 -1.03 17.29 3.43
CA ASP A 53 -0.22 17.02 2.23
C ASP A 53 -0.86 16.01 1.26
N VAL A 54 -2.02 15.47 1.61
CA VAL A 54 -2.74 14.46 0.81
C VAL A 54 -4.13 14.95 0.51
N SER A 55 -4.54 14.84 -0.76
CA SER A 55 -5.88 15.25 -1.18
C SER A 55 -6.97 14.35 -0.57
N VAL A 56 -7.94 14.98 0.10
CA VAL A 56 -9.21 14.36 0.44
C VAL A 56 -10.08 14.36 -0.81
N ARG A 57 -10.55 13.20 -1.24
CA ARG A 57 -11.22 13.04 -2.53
C ARG A 57 -12.74 13.07 -2.39
N MET A 58 -13.38 13.62 -3.41
CA MET A 58 -14.83 13.63 -3.54
C MET A 58 -15.34 12.29 -4.11
N ARG A 59 -16.66 12.09 -4.03
CA ARG A 59 -17.33 10.91 -4.57
C ARG A 59 -17.03 10.74 -6.07
N GLY A 60 -16.72 9.52 -6.49
CA GLY A 60 -16.51 9.16 -7.90
C GLY A 60 -15.07 9.29 -8.40
N VAL A 61 -14.10 9.57 -7.54
CA VAL A 61 -12.68 9.63 -7.91
C VAL A 61 -11.96 8.33 -7.52
N MET A 62 -11.32 7.68 -8.49
CA MET A 62 -10.54 6.44 -8.28
C MET A 62 -9.25 6.70 -7.52
N GLU A 63 -8.99 5.96 -6.45
CA GLU A 63 -7.76 6.03 -5.65
C GLU A 63 -6.90 4.77 -5.76
N LYS A 64 -5.61 4.94 -5.45
CA LYS A 64 -4.62 3.86 -5.44
C LYS A 64 -3.45 4.19 -4.52
N CYS A 65 -2.61 3.21 -4.23
CA CYS A 65 -1.32 3.45 -3.61
C CYS A 65 -0.45 4.35 -4.52
N THR A 66 0.04 5.44 -3.94
CA THR A 66 0.96 6.39 -4.57
C THR A 66 2.37 6.30 -3.99
N TYR A 67 2.68 5.22 -3.25
CA TYR A 67 3.93 5.03 -2.51
C TYR A 67 4.28 6.22 -1.60
N CYS A 68 3.27 6.82 -0.96
CA CYS A 68 3.44 8.00 -0.12
C CYS A 68 4.17 9.14 -0.83
N VAL A 69 3.73 9.50 -2.04
CA VAL A 69 4.34 10.57 -2.85
C VAL A 69 4.57 11.86 -2.06
N GLN A 70 3.69 12.20 -1.12
CA GLN A 70 3.86 13.35 -0.24
C GLN A 70 5.15 13.30 0.58
N ARG A 71 5.52 12.12 1.11
CA ARG A 71 6.76 11.91 1.87
C ARG A 71 7.98 11.91 0.94
N ILE A 72 7.85 11.32 -0.26
CA ILE A 72 8.91 11.33 -1.27
C ILE A 72 9.23 12.77 -1.69
N GLN A 73 8.22 13.59 -1.98
CA GLN A 73 8.42 14.96 -2.41
C GLN A 73 8.98 15.81 -1.28
N ALA A 74 8.46 15.68 -0.05
CA ALA A 74 9.02 16.37 1.11
C ALA A 74 10.52 16.09 1.28
N ALA A 75 10.93 14.81 1.31
CA ALA A 75 12.32 14.43 1.43
C ALA A 75 13.20 14.94 0.28
N LYS A 76 12.69 14.90 -0.96
CA LYS A 76 13.39 15.46 -2.13
C LYS A 76 13.54 16.97 -2.06
N ILE A 77 12.52 17.68 -1.59
CA ILE A 77 12.56 19.15 -1.43
C ILE A 77 13.54 19.52 -0.32
N GLU A 78 13.51 18.82 0.82
CA GLU A 78 14.47 19.02 1.91
C GLU A 78 15.90 18.77 1.47
N GLN A 79 16.15 17.69 0.72
CA GLN A 79 17.48 17.39 0.19
C GLN A 79 17.94 18.48 -0.78
N LYS A 80 17.07 18.92 -1.70
CA LYS A 80 17.36 20.04 -2.60
C LYS A 80 17.65 21.33 -1.84
N ALA A 81 16.91 21.62 -0.78
CA ALA A 81 17.13 22.82 0.04
C ALA A 81 18.45 22.77 0.82
N LYS A 82 18.85 21.61 1.35
CA LYS A 82 20.13 21.40 2.04
C LYS A 82 21.32 21.61 1.11
N VAL A 83 21.19 21.11 -0.11
CA VAL A 83 22.24 21.16 -1.12
C VAL A 83 22.31 22.55 -1.78
N GLY A 84 21.15 23.21 -1.94
CA GLY A 84 21.03 24.59 -2.40
C GLY A 84 21.64 24.84 -3.79
N ASP A 85 22.12 26.06 -4.01
CA ASP A 85 22.74 26.48 -5.28
C ASP A 85 24.12 25.86 -5.55
N LYS A 86 24.69 25.13 -4.57
CA LYS A 86 26.01 24.49 -4.70
C LYS A 86 26.05 23.48 -5.86
N VAL A 87 24.89 22.95 -6.23
CA VAL A 87 24.73 22.02 -7.35
C VAL A 87 24.66 22.71 -8.70
N ALA A 88 24.41 24.01 -8.81
CA ALA A 88 24.24 24.68 -10.11
C ALA A 88 25.50 24.56 -11.00
N GLY A 89 26.69 24.62 -10.40
CA GLY A 89 27.98 24.58 -11.09
C GLY A 89 28.66 23.19 -11.18
N LEU A 90 28.06 22.13 -10.65
CA LEU A 90 28.65 20.79 -10.68
C LEU A 90 28.45 20.08 -12.03
N GLU A 91 29.30 19.10 -12.33
CA GLU A 91 29.11 18.23 -13.49
C GLU A 91 27.84 17.36 -13.31
N PRO A 92 27.17 16.93 -14.41
CA PRO A 92 25.88 16.22 -14.34
C PRO A 92 25.86 15.00 -13.41
N GLU A 93 26.97 14.26 -13.33
CA GLU A 93 27.09 13.07 -12.49
C GLU A 93 27.16 13.42 -11.00
N GLU A 94 27.98 14.40 -10.65
CA GLU A 94 28.11 14.91 -9.28
C GLU A 94 26.81 15.57 -8.80
N LYS A 95 26.06 16.19 -9.71
CA LYS A 95 24.72 16.73 -9.44
C LYS A 95 23.74 15.63 -9.01
N ILE A 96 23.76 14.48 -9.67
CA ILE A 96 22.88 13.35 -9.34
C ILE A 96 23.22 12.81 -7.96
N THR A 97 24.50 12.58 -7.67
CA THR A 97 24.94 12.09 -6.36
C THR A 97 24.63 13.08 -5.24
N ALA A 98 24.80 14.38 -5.48
CA ALA A 98 24.49 15.42 -4.49
C ALA A 98 22.98 15.52 -4.20
N LEU A 99 22.14 15.33 -5.23
CA LEU A 99 20.68 15.39 -5.13
C LEU A 99 20.06 14.09 -4.62
N ASP A 100 20.83 13.01 -4.56
CA ASP A 100 20.34 11.73 -4.14
C ASP A 100 19.95 11.75 -2.66
N VAL A 101 18.85 11.06 -2.34
CA VAL A 101 18.32 11.02 -0.98
C VAL A 101 18.87 9.77 -0.31
N PRO A 102 19.57 9.88 0.83
CA PRO A 102 20.09 8.71 1.52
C PRO A 102 19.01 7.69 1.84
N ASP A 103 19.34 6.40 1.69
CA ASP A 103 18.45 5.29 2.00
C ASP A 103 17.96 5.37 3.46
N GLY A 104 16.71 4.97 3.70
CA GLY A 104 16.06 5.08 5.02
C GLY A 104 15.55 6.48 5.39
N THR A 105 15.86 7.54 4.62
CA THR A 105 15.24 8.87 4.84
C THR A 105 13.74 8.84 4.49
N ILE A 106 13.39 8.15 3.40
CA ILE A 106 12.02 8.07 2.91
C ILE A 106 11.38 6.79 3.43
N ILE A 107 10.66 6.90 4.55
CA ILE A 107 9.90 5.77 5.10
C ILE A 107 8.41 5.97 4.78
N PRO A 108 7.79 5.16 3.90
CA PRO A 108 6.37 5.24 3.65
C PRO A 108 5.56 4.78 4.87
N ALA A 109 4.31 5.22 4.94
CA ALA A 109 3.45 4.94 6.09
C ALA A 109 3.26 3.44 6.34
N CYS A 110 3.17 2.62 5.29
CA CYS A 110 3.01 1.17 5.42
C CYS A 110 4.28 0.47 5.96
N GLN A 111 5.48 0.93 5.62
CA GLN A 111 6.72 0.42 6.20
C GLN A 111 6.83 0.84 7.66
N GLN A 112 6.58 2.11 7.97
CA GLN A 112 6.65 2.63 9.34
C GLN A 112 5.64 1.95 10.29
N ALA A 113 4.46 1.60 9.78
CA ALA A 113 3.42 0.97 10.58
C ALA A 113 3.63 -0.54 10.77
N CYS A 114 4.50 -1.18 9.98
CA CYS A 114 4.67 -2.63 10.05
C CYS A 114 5.65 -2.99 11.18
N PRO A 115 5.20 -3.66 12.26
CA PRO A 115 6.09 -4.04 13.35
C PRO A 115 7.05 -5.19 13.00
N ALA A 116 6.79 -5.88 11.88
CA ALA A 116 7.54 -7.05 11.45
C ALA A 116 8.51 -6.75 10.29
N ASP A 117 8.69 -5.47 9.94
CA ASP A 117 9.53 -5.01 8.82
C ASP A 117 9.24 -5.75 7.49
N GLY A 118 7.97 -6.08 7.27
CA GLY A 118 7.54 -6.87 6.12
C GLY A 118 7.52 -6.10 4.79
N VAL A 119 7.70 -4.78 4.82
CA VAL A 119 7.74 -3.90 3.64
C VAL A 119 8.99 -3.04 3.74
N SER A 120 9.88 -3.15 2.76
CA SER A 120 11.02 -2.26 2.60
C SER A 120 10.83 -1.39 1.35
N PHE A 121 11.09 -0.10 1.49
CA PHE A 121 11.00 0.90 0.44
C PHE A 121 12.32 1.66 0.34
N GLY A 122 12.77 1.92 -0.88
CA GLY A 122 14.06 2.52 -1.16
C GLY A 122 14.29 2.64 -2.66
N ASP A 123 15.43 3.21 -3.03
CA ASP A 123 15.80 3.35 -4.43
C ASP A 123 16.37 2.03 -5.00
N ILE A 124 15.94 1.67 -6.20
CA ILE A 124 16.41 0.48 -6.93
C ILE A 124 17.69 0.80 -7.70
N SER A 125 17.99 2.09 -7.93
CA SER A 125 19.19 2.49 -8.66
C SER A 125 20.46 2.43 -7.79
N ASP A 126 20.33 2.70 -6.48
CA ASP A 126 21.42 2.56 -5.52
C ASP A 126 21.71 1.08 -5.18
N PRO A 127 22.91 0.56 -5.48
CA PRO A 127 23.30 -0.81 -5.13
C PRO A 127 23.39 -1.09 -3.62
N ASN A 128 23.54 -0.05 -2.80
CA ASN A 128 23.68 -0.18 -1.35
C ASN A 128 22.33 -0.27 -0.63
N SER A 129 21.23 0.07 -1.31
CA SER A 129 19.91 0.09 -0.70
C SER A 129 19.44 -1.29 -0.28
N GLU A 130 18.61 -1.34 0.77
CA GLU A 130 18.01 -2.59 1.22
C GLU A 130 17.14 -3.23 0.12
N VAL A 131 16.37 -2.42 -0.60
CA VAL A 131 15.48 -2.88 -1.67
C VAL A 131 16.26 -3.50 -2.83
N TYR A 132 17.40 -2.94 -3.21
CA TYR A 132 18.26 -3.51 -4.24
C TYR A 132 18.71 -4.92 -3.87
N ARG A 133 19.15 -5.11 -2.62
CA ARG A 133 19.55 -6.41 -2.08
C ARG A 133 18.38 -7.39 -2.04
N LEU A 134 17.21 -6.96 -1.57
CA LEU A 134 16.01 -7.81 -1.47
C LEU A 134 15.52 -8.27 -2.84
N LYS A 135 15.54 -7.38 -3.85
CA LYS A 135 15.12 -7.73 -5.23
C LYS A 135 16.03 -8.74 -5.92
N ARG A 136 17.30 -8.83 -5.52
CA ARG A 136 18.26 -9.81 -6.04
C ARG A 136 18.20 -11.17 -5.35
N GLN A 137 17.42 -11.31 -4.28
CA GLN A 137 17.26 -12.62 -3.63
C GLN A 137 16.53 -13.60 -4.55
N ASN A 138 16.94 -14.88 -4.51
CA ASN A 138 16.30 -15.97 -5.28
C ASN A 138 14.80 -16.15 -4.96
N ARG A 139 14.33 -15.58 -3.84
CA ARG A 139 12.93 -15.65 -3.40
C ARG A 139 12.06 -14.53 -3.98
N ASN A 140 12.64 -13.57 -4.69
CA ASN A 140 11.91 -12.43 -5.24
C ASN A 140 11.08 -12.84 -6.45
N TYR A 141 9.80 -12.46 -6.47
CA TYR A 141 8.92 -12.68 -7.62
C TYR A 141 7.99 -11.48 -7.86
N ALA A 142 7.61 -11.29 -9.12
CA ALA A 142 6.61 -10.32 -9.53
C ALA A 142 5.24 -10.99 -9.62
N VAL A 143 4.22 -10.33 -9.07
CA VAL A 143 2.83 -10.81 -9.18
C VAL A 143 2.39 -10.71 -10.64
N LEU A 144 1.86 -11.82 -11.17
CA LEU A 144 1.42 -11.95 -12.56
C LEU A 144 2.51 -11.58 -13.59
N GLY A 145 3.76 -12.02 -13.34
CA GLY A 145 4.91 -11.70 -14.20
C GLY A 145 4.76 -12.12 -15.67
N TYR A 146 3.93 -13.13 -15.96
CA TYR A 146 3.64 -13.59 -17.33
C TYR A 146 2.92 -12.53 -18.19
N LEU A 147 2.29 -11.52 -17.57
CA LEU A 147 1.66 -10.40 -18.28
C LEU A 147 2.65 -9.29 -18.66
N ASP A 148 3.94 -9.42 -18.29
CA ASP A 148 5.01 -8.42 -18.52
C ASP A 148 4.63 -6.99 -18.09
N THR A 149 3.86 -6.86 -17.00
CA THR A 149 3.44 -5.56 -16.44
C THR A 149 4.57 -4.81 -15.73
N ARG A 150 5.72 -5.47 -15.52
CA ARG A 150 6.94 -4.96 -14.86
C ARG A 150 6.64 -4.13 -13.60
N PRO A 151 5.92 -4.69 -12.61
CA PRO A 151 5.54 -3.95 -11.42
C PRO A 151 6.78 -3.55 -10.61
N ARG A 152 6.74 -2.34 -10.03
CA ARG A 152 7.83 -1.86 -9.15
C ARG A 152 7.84 -2.55 -7.79
N THR A 153 6.67 -2.91 -7.27
CA THR A 153 6.54 -3.73 -6.06
C THR A 153 6.69 -5.20 -6.43
N SER A 154 7.62 -5.87 -5.77
CA SER A 154 7.83 -7.31 -5.86
C SER A 154 7.78 -7.91 -4.46
N TYR A 155 7.56 -9.22 -4.38
CA TYR A 155 7.33 -9.91 -3.12
C TYR A 155 8.41 -10.97 -2.92
N LEU A 156 8.69 -11.27 -1.64
CA LEU A 156 9.53 -12.39 -1.28
C LEU A 156 8.66 -13.61 -0.98
N ALA A 157 9.03 -14.75 -1.52
CA ALA A 157 8.35 -16.01 -1.25
C ALA A 157 8.40 -16.32 0.25
N LYS A 158 7.24 -16.73 0.78
CA LYS A 158 7.13 -17.20 2.16
C LYS A 158 7.84 -18.53 2.28
N LEU A 159 8.96 -18.59 3.00
CA LEU A 159 9.61 -19.85 3.34
C LEU A 159 8.96 -20.41 4.61
N ARG A 160 8.43 -21.63 4.52
CA ARG A 160 8.01 -22.41 5.70
C ARG A 160 9.10 -23.43 6.02
N ASN A 161 9.48 -23.53 7.29
CA ASN A 161 10.43 -24.53 7.78
C ASN A 161 9.67 -25.60 8.60
N PRO A 162 9.04 -26.59 7.96
CA PRO A 162 8.29 -27.62 8.67
C PRO A 162 9.25 -28.53 9.45
N ASN A 163 8.81 -29.02 10.61
CA ASN A 163 9.58 -29.95 11.43
C ASN A 163 9.51 -31.36 10.83
N ALA A 164 10.66 -31.98 10.55
CA ALA A 164 10.77 -33.33 9.99
C ALA A 164 10.14 -34.42 10.87
N ALA A 165 10.03 -34.19 12.18
CA ALA A 165 9.43 -35.15 13.10
C ALA A 165 7.89 -35.14 13.12
N MET A 166 7.25 -34.17 12.44
CA MET A 166 5.79 -34.11 12.42
C MET A 166 5.18 -35.10 11.41
N PRO A 167 4.05 -35.75 11.74
CA PRO A 167 3.38 -36.71 10.84
C PRO A 167 2.90 -36.12 9.50
N ASP A 168 2.72 -34.81 9.44
CA ASP A 168 2.32 -34.03 8.26
C ASP A 168 3.50 -33.28 7.62
N TYR A 169 4.73 -33.77 7.81
CA TYR A 169 5.93 -33.23 7.16
C TYR A 169 5.94 -33.49 5.64
N PHE A 170 6.43 -32.50 4.90
CA PHE A 170 6.68 -32.58 3.46
C PHE A 170 8.15 -32.23 3.18
N ASP A 171 8.81 -33.01 2.32
CA ASP A 171 10.22 -32.83 1.93
C ASP A 171 10.47 -31.48 1.22
N VAL A 172 9.43 -30.92 0.58
CA VAL A 172 9.45 -29.61 -0.08
C VAL A 172 8.46 -28.66 0.61
N PRO A 173 8.76 -27.35 0.70
CA PRO A 173 7.80 -26.42 1.26
C PRO A 173 6.55 -26.36 0.36
N ASN A 174 5.38 -26.69 0.92
CA ASN A 174 4.07 -26.69 0.23
C ASN A 174 3.61 -25.33 -0.31
N THR A 175 4.49 -24.34 -0.44
CA THR A 175 4.14 -22.97 -0.85
C THR A 175 3.75 -22.90 -2.31
N VAL A 176 4.37 -23.71 -3.18
CA VAL A 176 4.03 -23.78 -4.60
C VAL A 176 2.74 -24.57 -4.80
N THR A 177 2.65 -25.76 -4.21
CA THR A 177 1.45 -26.61 -4.22
C THR A 177 0.22 -25.90 -3.63
N GLU A 178 0.37 -25.15 -2.53
CA GLU A 178 -0.71 -24.33 -1.96
C GLU A 178 -1.08 -23.14 -2.87
N TYR A 179 -0.09 -22.51 -3.53
CA TYR A 179 -0.34 -21.46 -4.51
C TYR A 179 -1.13 -22.01 -5.70
N GLU A 180 -0.75 -23.18 -6.21
CA GLU A 180 -1.45 -23.84 -7.30
C GLU A 180 -2.85 -24.30 -6.88
N ASP A 181 -3.01 -24.95 -5.73
CA ASP A 181 -4.32 -25.39 -5.23
C ASP A 181 -5.29 -24.21 -4.99
N LYS A 182 -4.78 -23.07 -4.51
CA LYS A 182 -5.60 -21.88 -4.22
C LYS A 182 -5.91 -21.05 -5.46
N ASN A 183 -4.92 -20.83 -6.34
CA ASN A 183 -5.07 -19.95 -7.51
C ASN A 183 -5.52 -20.71 -8.76
N HIS A 184 -5.19 -22.00 -8.86
CA HIS A 184 -5.66 -22.92 -9.89
C HIS A 184 -6.60 -23.96 -9.26
N ALA A 185 -7.52 -23.50 -8.40
CA ALA A 185 -8.64 -24.31 -7.96
C ALA A 185 -9.22 -25.01 -9.18
N ASN A 186 -9.10 -26.35 -9.22
CA ASN A 186 -9.52 -27.19 -10.34
C ASN A 186 -10.94 -26.80 -10.79
N VAL A 187 -11.05 -25.90 -11.78
CA VAL A 187 -12.33 -25.50 -12.39
C VAL A 187 -13.03 -26.74 -12.97
N PHE A 188 -12.24 -27.74 -13.34
CA PHE A 188 -12.66 -29.07 -13.71
C PHE A 188 -12.19 -30.04 -12.61
N GLY A 189 -13.06 -30.36 -11.65
CA GLY A 189 -12.74 -31.12 -10.45
C GLY A 189 -11.90 -32.38 -10.71
N ARG A 190 -10.57 -32.24 -10.58
CA ARG A 190 -9.63 -33.35 -10.60
C ARG A 190 -9.55 -33.89 -9.18
N LYS A 191 -9.79 -35.19 -8.99
CA LYS A 191 -9.76 -35.86 -7.68
C LYS A 191 -8.44 -35.53 -6.95
N LYS A 192 -8.55 -35.09 -5.69
CA LYS A 192 -7.43 -34.97 -4.75
C LYS A 192 -6.87 -36.36 -4.48
N GLU A 193 -5.96 -36.82 -5.33
CA GLU A 193 -4.95 -37.78 -4.87
C GLU A 193 -4.03 -37.00 -3.94
N LYS A 194 -3.93 -37.44 -2.68
CA LYS A 194 -2.88 -36.96 -1.79
C LYS A 194 -1.57 -37.33 -2.48
N ALA A 195 -0.96 -36.38 -3.16
CA ALA A 195 0.35 -36.55 -3.73
C ALA A 195 1.33 -36.72 -2.57
N ASN A 196 1.57 -37.96 -2.18
CA ASN A 196 2.84 -38.39 -1.59
C ASN A 196 3.98 -38.34 -2.64
N GLY A 197 3.77 -37.60 -3.73
CA GLY A 197 4.69 -37.44 -4.85
C GLY A 197 5.56 -36.22 -4.58
N LYS A 198 6.85 -36.49 -4.38
CA LYS A 198 7.92 -35.49 -4.41
C LYS A 198 7.73 -34.59 -5.64
N GLU A 199 7.73 -33.28 -5.45
CA GLU A 199 7.74 -32.31 -6.56
C GLU A 199 8.95 -32.60 -7.48
N ALA A 200 8.76 -32.41 -8.79
CA ALA A 200 9.81 -32.63 -9.76
C ALA A 200 10.96 -31.64 -9.53
N LYS A 201 12.20 -32.17 -9.49
CA LYS A 201 13.42 -31.38 -9.36
C LYS A 201 13.48 -30.34 -10.50
N HIS A 202 13.41 -29.07 -10.14
CA HIS A 202 13.82 -27.95 -10.98
C HIS A 202 15.17 -27.41 -10.50
#